data_AF-A0A8T3W5P7-F1
#
_entry.id   AF-A0A8T3W5P7-F1
#
_cell.length_a   1.000
_cell.length_b   1.000
_cell.length_c   1.000
_cell.angle_alpha   90.00
_cell.angle_beta   90.00
_cell.angle_gamma   90.00
#
_symmetry.space_group_name_H-M   'P 1'
#
loop_
_entity.id
_entity.type
_entity.pdbx_description
1 polymer ?
#
loop_
_entity_poly.entity_id
_entity_poly.type
_entity_poly.pdbx_seq_one_letter_code
_entity_poly.pdbx_strand_id
1 'polypeptide(L)'
;MLSIEVRVNRDLIGHAYIANKKVSMANGAAYSVTYYTPNNKNKILEFEVVHKPEEGVEKLILLVYQEVVKRTMSKKEVNCL
;
A
#
# COMPACT_ATOMS: atom_id res chain seq x y z
N MET A 1 -10.79 -5.59 8.29
CA MET A 1 -9.69 -5.73 7.32
C MET A 1 -10.17 -5.09 6.02
N LEU A 2 -9.38 -4.22 5.41
CA LEU A 2 -9.70 -3.59 4.12
C LEU A 2 -8.87 -4.27 3.03
N SER A 3 -9.48 -4.47 1.86
CA SER A 3 -8.83 -5.04 0.68
C SER A 3 -9.05 -4.11 -0.50
N ILE A 4 -7.99 -3.84 -1.26
CA ILE A 4 -8.03 -2.97 -2.43
C ILE A 4 -7.51 -3.72 -3.64
N GLU A 5 -8.31 -3.80 -4.70
CA GLU A 5 -7.89 -4.33 -6.00
C GLU A 5 -7.64 -3.19 -6.98
N VAL A 6 -6.48 -3.23 -7.65
CA VAL A 6 -6.15 -2.32 -8.75
C VAL A 6 -6.30 -3.07 -10.05
N ARG A 7 -7.22 -2.60 -10.90
CA ARG A 7 -7.41 -3.18 -12.23
C ARG A 7 -7.25 -2.13 -13.31
N VAL A 8 -6.55 -2.48 -14.38
CA VAL A 8 -6.48 -1.71 -15.63
C VAL A 8 -7.00 -2.62 -16.73
N ASN A 9 -7.99 -2.18 -17.49
CA ASN A 9 -8.61 -3.00 -18.54
C ASN A 9 -9.11 -4.37 -18.04
N ARG A 10 -9.59 -4.45 -16.79
CA ARG A 10 -10.00 -5.68 -16.06
C ARG A 10 -8.85 -6.57 -15.58
N ASP A 11 -7.62 -6.35 -16.04
CA ASP A 11 -6.44 -7.05 -15.58
C ASP A 11 -6.05 -6.57 -14.18
N LEU A 12 -5.91 -7.50 -13.23
CA LEU A 12 -5.40 -7.20 -11.89
C LEU A 12 -3.91 -6.85 -12.01
N ILE A 13 -3.55 -5.64 -11.63
CA ILE A 13 -2.14 -5.17 -11.66
C ILE A 13 -1.56 -5.02 -10.25
N GLY A 14 -2.41 -5.04 -9.22
CA GLY A 14 -1.99 -4.89 -7.85
C GLY A 14 -3.13 -5.15 -6.88
N HIS A 15 -2.78 -5.61 -5.68
CA HIS A 15 -3.76 -5.86 -4.64
C HIS A 15 -3.12 -5.60 -3.27
N ALA A 16 -3.80 -4.81 -2.44
CA ALA A 16 -3.37 -4.48 -1.09
C ALA A 16 -4.31 -5.10 -0.04
N TYR A 17 -3.73 -5.74 0.98
CA TYR A 17 -4.41 -6.04 2.23
C TYR A 17 -3.97 -5.04 3.29
N ILE A 18 -4.96 -4.42 3.96
CA ILE A 18 -4.73 -3.40 4.97
C ILE A 18 -5.39 -3.85 6.26
N ALA A 19 -4.56 -4.02 7.28
CA ALA A 19 -4.98 -4.39 8.63
C ALA A 19 -4.62 -3.29 9.62
N ASN A 20 -5.54 -2.98 10.52
CA ASN A 20 -5.26 -2.06 11.62
C ASN A 20 -4.28 -2.74 12.60
N LYS A 21 -3.20 -2.04 12.93
CA LYS A 21 -2.40 -2.39 14.10
C LYS A 21 -3.11 -1.82 15.31
N LYS A 22 -3.31 -2.62 16.36
CA LYS A 22 -3.88 -2.20 17.66
C LYS A 22 -3.12 -1.06 18.38
N VAL A 23 -2.10 -0.48 17.74
CA VAL A 23 -1.29 0.62 18.22
C VAL A 23 -1.91 1.93 17.69
N SER A 24 -2.54 2.69 18.58
CA SER A 24 -2.91 4.07 18.32
C SER A 24 -1.68 4.96 18.50
N MET A 25 -1.33 5.75 17.48
CA MET A 25 -0.23 6.72 17.54
C MET A 25 -0.81 8.12 17.78
N ALA A 26 0.01 9.05 18.30
CA ALA A 26 -0.43 10.43 18.56
C ALA A 26 -1.05 11.13 17.33
N ASN A 27 -0.70 10.69 16.12
CA ASN A 27 -1.12 11.28 14.86
C ASN A 27 -2.15 10.42 14.07
N GLY A 28 -2.69 9.35 14.66
CA GLY A 28 -3.69 8.49 14.01
C GLY A 28 -3.52 7.00 14.32
N ALA A 29 -4.28 6.16 13.62
CA ALA A 29 -4.13 4.71 13.71
C ALA A 29 -3.04 4.22 12.75
N ALA A 30 -2.26 3.23 13.21
CA ALA A 30 -1.30 2.55 12.36
C ALA A 30 -1.96 1.42 11.59
N TYR A 31 -1.63 1.28 10.31
CA TYR A 31 -2.10 0.22 9.45
C TYR A 31 -0.94 -0.51 8.81
N SER A 32 -0.92 -1.83 8.94
CA SER A 32 0.00 -2.69 8.20
C SER A 32 -0.57 -2.97 6.81
N VAL A 33 0.27 -2.83 5.80
CA VAL A 33 -0.08 -3.02 4.40
C VAL A 33 0.78 -4.13 3.81
N THR A 34 0.12 -5.11 3.20
CA THR A 34 0.76 -6.14 2.36
C THR A 34 0.25 -5.95 0.94
N TYR A 35 1.14 -5.55 0.03
CA TYR A 35 0.83 -5.31 -1.37
C TYR A 35 1.52 -6.33 -2.27
N TYR A 36 0.76 -6.94 -3.18
CA TYR A 36 1.29 -7.89 -4.16
C TYR A 36 0.95 -7.47 -5.58
N THR A 37 1.91 -7.72 -6.48
CA THR A 37 1.74 -7.57 -7.92
C THR A 37 1.61 -8.95 -8.56
N PRO A 38 0.46 -9.32 -9.15
CA PRO A 38 0.25 -10.67 -9.71
C PRO A 38 1.24 -11.01 -10.84
N ASN A 39 1.65 -10.01 -11.62
CA ASN A 39 2.63 -10.16 -12.70
C ASN A 39 4.09 -10.32 -12.21
N ASN A 40 4.33 -10.18 -10.90
CA ASN A 40 5.63 -10.37 -10.30
C ASN A 40 5.47 -11.03 -8.92
N LYS A 41 5.26 -12.37 -8.97
CA LYS A 41 4.95 -13.21 -7.80
C LYS A 41 5.98 -13.13 -6.66
N ASN A 42 7.22 -12.72 -6.95
CA ASN A 42 8.28 -12.59 -5.94
C ASN A 42 8.35 -11.19 -5.31
N LYS A 43 7.50 -10.25 -5.73
CA LYS A 43 7.53 -8.86 -5.27
C LYS A 43 6.32 -8.57 -4.39
N ILE A 44 6.45 -8.97 -3.12
CA ILE A 44 5.57 -8.52 -2.05
C ILE A 44 6.20 -7.26 -1.43
N LEU A 45 5.39 -6.22 -1.24
CA LEU A 45 5.77 -5.02 -0.49
C LEU A 45 5.02 -5.01 0.83
N GLU A 46 5.78 -4.96 1.91
CA GLU A 46 5.24 -4.81 3.26
C GLU A 46 5.69 -3.48 3.82
N PHE A 47 4.73 -2.72 4.35
CA PHE A 47 4.98 -1.41 4.94
C PHE A 47 3.85 -0.98 5.87
N GLU A 48 4.08 0.12 6.58
CA GLU A 48 3.11 0.70 7.50
C GLU A 48 2.75 2.11 7.05
N VAL A 49 1.49 2.48 7.27
CA VAL A 49 1.00 3.84 7.09
C VAL A 49 0.26 4.28 8.35
N VAL A 50 0.39 5.55 8.69
CA VAL A 50 -0.38 6.19 9.77
C VAL A 50 -1.47 7.02 9.14
N HIS A 51 -2.71 6.82 9.59
CA HIS A 51 -3.86 7.52 9.05
C HIS A 51 -4.89 7.81 10.14
N LYS A 52 -5.52 8.98 10.04
CA LYS A 52 -6.58 9.45 10.93
C LYS A 52 -7.94 8.98 10.38
N PRO A 53 -8.68 8.10 11.09
CA PRO A 53 -9.94 7.54 10.58
C PRO A 53 -10.96 8.59 10.16
N GLU A 54 -10.95 9.76 10.80
CA GLU A 54 -11.84 10.88 10.48
C GLU A 54 -11.59 11.52 9.11
N GLU A 55 -10.44 11.27 8.47
CA GLU A 55 -10.13 11.80 7.14
C GLU A 55 -10.68 10.94 5.99
N GLY A 56 -11.36 9.82 6.30
CA GLY A 56 -12.01 8.96 5.32
C GLY A 56 -11.10 7.91 4.68
N VAL A 57 -11.73 6.82 4.25
CA VAL A 57 -11.04 5.64 3.71
C VAL A 57 -10.33 5.93 2.38
N GLU A 58 -10.84 6.89 1.61
CA GLU A 58 -10.28 7.33 0.34
C GLU A 58 -8.86 7.90 0.53
N LYS A 59 -8.63 8.62 1.63
CA LYS A 59 -7.31 9.18 1.94
C LYS A 59 -6.34 8.10 2.40
N LEU A 60 -6.81 7.10 3.15
CA LEU A 60 -6.01 5.91 3.46
C LEU A 60 -5.57 5.18 2.18
N ILE A 61 -6.51 4.96 1.25
CA ILE A 61 -6.24 4.32 -0.05
C ILE A 61 -5.17 5.11 -0.82
N LEU A 62 -5.30 6.44 -0.88
CA LEU A 62 -4.33 7.31 -1.55
C LEU A 62 -2.93 7.21 -0.92
N LEU A 63 -2.83 7.26 0.41
CA LEU A 63 -1.55 7.12 1.13
C LEU A 63 -0.86 5.78 0.81
N VAL A 64 -1.64 4.69 0.80
CA VAL A 64 -1.14 3.37 0.44
C VAL A 64 -0.58 3.36 -0.99
N TYR A 65 -1.29 3.93 -1.95
CA TYR A 65 -0.81 4.00 -3.33
C TYR A 65 0.45 4.83 -3.49
N GLN A 66 0.53 5.99 -2.84
CA GLN A 66 1.73 6.83 -2.88
C GLN A 66 2.97 6.08 -2.37
N GLU A 67 2.83 5.32 -1.28
CA GLU A 67 3.93 4.53 -0.72
C GLU A 67 4.31 3.35 -1.63
N VAL A 68 3.34 2.70 -2.29
CA VAL A 68 3.61 1.68 -3.32
C VAL A 68 4.41 2.27 -4.49
N VAL A 69 3.99 3.42 -5.02
CA VAL A 69 4.68 4.09 -6.14
C VAL A 69 6.10 4.46 -5.74
N LYS A 70 6.29 5.09 -4.57
CA LYS A 70 7.61 5.45 -4.04
C LYS A 70 8.54 4.25 -3.95
N ARG A 71 8.09 3.13 -3.38
CA ARG A 71 8.88 1.91 -3.20
C ARG A 71 9.16 1.16 -4.50
N THR A 72 8.26 1.26 -5.48
CA THR A 72 8.45 0.62 -6.79
C THR A 72 9.36 1.44 -7.71
N MET A 73 9.31 2.77 -7.64
CA MET A 73 10.19 3.68 -8.40
C MET A 73 11.60 3.75 -7.83
N SER A 74 11.78 3.81 -6.50
CA SER A 74 13.10 3.82 -5.86
C SER A 74 13.96 2.59 -6.22
N LYS A 75 13.35 1.45 -6.59
CA LYS A 75 14.08 0.26 -7.07
C LYS A 75 14.55 0.35 -8.52
N LYS A 76 13.98 1.22 -9.36
CA LYS A 76 14.42 1.35 -10.76
C LYS A 76 15.76 2.09 -10.89
N GLU A 77 16.06 3.01 -9.97
CA GLU A 77 17.29 3.81 -10.03
C GLU A 77 18.54 3.02 -9.61
N VAL A 78 18.39 1.93 -8.84
CA VAL A 78 19.52 1.12 -8.36
C VAL A 78 20.01 0.09 -9.40
N ASN A 79 19.20 -0.23 -10.41
CA ASN A 79 19.55 -1.23 -11.43
C ASN A 79 20.12 -0.61 -12.73
N CYS A 80 20.49 0.67 -12.72
CA CYS A 80 21.05 1.37 -13.88
C CYS A 80 22.50 1.85 -13.69
N LEU A 81 23.24 1.25 -12.75
CA LEU A 81 24.68 1.50 -12.54
C LEU A 81 25.49 0.21 -12.68
#